data_AF-A0A917NX33-F1
#
_entry.id   AF-A0A917NX33-F1
#
_cell.length_a   1.000
_cell.length_b   1.000
_cell.length_c   1.000
_cell.angle_alpha   90.00
_cell.angle_beta   90.00
_cell.angle_gamma   90.00
#
_symmetry.space_group_name_H-M   'P 1'
#
loop_
_entity.id
_entity.type
_entity.pdbx_description
1 polymer ?
#
loop_
_entity_poly.entity_id
_entity_poly.type
_entity_poly.pdbx_seq_one_letter_code
_entity_poly.pdbx_strand_id
1 'polypeptide(L)'
;MDAFGVEEIGEVISRLVGRISVSGLTASAGKADSYATVRGADGLSLPLAKSPQDLLADLRYLHDTVENEPPAKGLEHFEHTRPLRPGAPEINQLQGLLSQALKPGSPLIALTWPAEWQEGDHGEADSYKIRGAGAGREEQPDELELHHLLQPLAHREASTRFDALKRITVQGLNSDGFSISRAIHGDKWITFQIDHEGKRYVFHQGRWFDIGGAYLDLLRQKVEKILAKRSNLLVSDWPQEVKPKGNIGVATEGRYNLLVQHDDPRFLRLDTKLLYTMQHTKGFEVCDLLGPDNELIHVKRMGGSVSASHLFNQALVSVEALRRQPDTVSKMQEVVRRESEGKRDIPDDFQPTKVVLAFGGRPATPEALFTFSQVTLARCAQRLAELEVELEILEITDTPKILKDDLSLE
;
A
#
# COMPACT_ATOMS: atom_id res chain seq x y z
N MET A 1 -0.45 0.21 -20.64
CA MET A 1 -0.52 -0.92 -19.70
C MET A 1 -1.60 -1.94 -20.06
N ASP A 2 -2.57 -1.59 -20.91
CA ASP A 2 -3.73 -2.45 -21.27
C ASP A 2 -3.40 -3.78 -21.98
N ALA A 3 -2.13 -4.03 -22.33
CA ALA A 3 -1.69 -5.28 -22.94
C ALA A 3 -1.23 -6.33 -21.92
N PHE A 4 -0.97 -5.94 -20.66
CA PHE A 4 -0.44 -6.84 -19.62
C PHE A 4 -1.43 -6.99 -18.46
N GLY A 5 -1.99 -8.18 -18.31
CA GLY A 5 -2.63 -8.63 -17.07
C GLY A 5 -1.55 -8.97 -16.04
N VAL A 6 -1.48 -8.18 -14.98
CA VAL A 6 -0.60 -8.46 -13.86
C VAL A 6 -1.38 -9.25 -12.81
N GLU A 7 -0.85 -10.38 -12.36
CA GLU A 7 -1.40 -11.05 -11.16
C GLU A 7 -0.64 -10.47 -9.97
N GLU A 8 -1.18 -9.37 -9.44
CA GLU A 8 -0.63 -8.62 -8.31
C GLU A 8 -0.99 -9.33 -7.01
N ILE A 9 -0.05 -10.10 -6.46
CA ILE A 9 -0.17 -10.53 -5.06
C ILE A 9 0.47 -9.44 -4.20
N GLY A 10 -0.34 -8.46 -3.81
CA GLY A 10 -0.05 -7.38 -2.85
C GLY A 10 1.34 -6.78 -2.90
N GLU A 11 1.53 -5.89 -3.87
CA GLU A 11 2.75 -5.09 -4.06
C GLU A 11 3.96 -5.84 -4.64
N VAL A 12 3.91 -7.18 -4.77
CA VAL A 12 4.94 -8.00 -5.42
C VAL A 12 4.34 -8.74 -6.61
N ILE A 13 4.82 -8.44 -7.82
CA ILE A 13 4.52 -9.26 -8.99
C ILE A 13 5.15 -10.64 -8.78
N SER A 14 4.32 -11.65 -8.48
CA SER A 14 4.69 -13.06 -8.63
C SER A 14 4.59 -13.52 -10.08
N ARG A 15 3.81 -12.81 -10.90
CA ARG A 15 3.54 -13.20 -12.28
C ARG A 15 3.06 -12.02 -13.14
N LEU A 16 3.70 -11.86 -14.30
CA LEU A 16 3.30 -10.96 -15.38
C LEU A 16 2.66 -11.78 -16.49
N VAL A 17 1.47 -11.42 -16.95
CA VAL A 17 0.81 -12.06 -18.09
C VAL A 17 0.48 -11.03 -19.17
N GLY A 18 1.29 -10.97 -20.21
CA GLY A 18 1.16 -10.00 -21.30
C GLY A 18 0.67 -10.59 -22.60
N ARG A 19 -0.13 -9.85 -23.37
CA ARG A 19 -0.22 -10.04 -24.82
C ARG A 19 0.84 -9.14 -25.46
N ILE A 20 1.92 -9.74 -25.94
CA ILE A 20 2.95 -9.02 -26.69
C ILE A 20 2.85 -9.34 -28.17
N SER A 21 3.30 -8.41 -29.00
CA SER A 21 3.62 -8.73 -30.39
C SER A 21 4.70 -9.83 -30.39
N VAL A 22 4.50 -10.89 -31.15
CA VAL A 22 5.53 -11.90 -31.38
C VAL A 22 6.31 -11.66 -32.66
N SER A 23 6.21 -10.46 -33.24
CA SER A 23 7.05 -10.01 -34.36
C SER A 23 8.53 -10.23 -34.03
N GLY A 24 9.18 -11.18 -34.70
CA GLY A 24 10.58 -11.55 -34.47
C GLY A 24 10.79 -12.94 -33.87
N LEU A 25 9.76 -13.53 -33.25
CA LEU A 25 9.73 -14.94 -32.89
C LEU A 25 9.19 -15.77 -34.05
N THR A 26 9.73 -16.96 -34.26
CA THR A 26 9.30 -17.89 -35.30
C THR A 26 7.85 -18.38 -35.12
N ALA A 27 7.29 -18.24 -33.91
CA ALA A 27 5.86 -18.39 -33.65
C ALA A 27 4.96 -17.40 -34.43
N SER A 28 5.52 -16.33 -35.00
CA SER A 28 4.83 -15.35 -35.84
C SER A 28 4.78 -15.71 -37.33
N ALA A 29 5.42 -16.81 -37.74
CA ALA A 29 5.55 -17.19 -39.15
C ALA A 29 4.17 -17.35 -39.83
N GLY A 30 3.77 -16.34 -40.60
CA GLY A 30 2.55 -16.34 -41.43
C GLY A 30 1.43 -15.39 -40.99
N LYS A 31 1.56 -14.62 -39.90
CA LYS A 31 0.57 -13.59 -39.52
C LYS A 31 1.27 -12.33 -38.99
N ALA A 32 1.22 -11.27 -39.79
CA ALA A 32 1.83 -9.96 -39.51
C ALA A 32 1.32 -9.30 -38.21
N ASP A 33 0.13 -9.68 -37.74
CA ASP A 33 -0.49 -9.22 -36.48
C ASP A 33 -0.65 -10.35 -35.45
N SER A 34 0.38 -11.19 -35.30
CA SER A 34 0.34 -12.24 -34.28
C SER A 34 0.74 -11.69 -32.91
N TYR A 35 -0.18 -11.81 -31.95
CA TYR A 35 0.05 -11.58 -30.54
C TYR A 35 0.10 -12.92 -29.83
N ALA A 36 1.01 -13.06 -28.86
CA ALA A 36 1.01 -14.21 -27.96
C ALA A 36 0.88 -13.76 -26.52
N THR A 37 0.23 -14.61 -25.73
CA THR A 37 0.24 -14.49 -24.28
C THR A 37 1.59 -14.98 -23.76
N VAL A 38 2.39 -14.06 -23.22
CA VAL A 38 3.62 -14.33 -22.50
C VAL A 38 3.35 -14.28 -21.01
N ARG A 39 3.93 -15.23 -20.27
CA ARG A 39 3.80 -15.32 -18.82
C ARG A 39 5.20 -15.33 -18.23
N GLY A 40 5.56 -14.26 -17.51
CA GLY A 40 6.80 -14.17 -16.74
C GLY A 40 6.53 -14.44 -15.26
N ALA A 41 7.31 -15.33 -14.66
CA ALA A 41 7.38 -15.57 -13.21
C ALA A 41 8.83 -15.98 -12.88
N ASP A 42 9.06 -17.11 -12.20
CA ASP A 42 10.40 -17.71 -12.02
C ASP A 42 11.00 -18.28 -13.33
N GLY A 43 10.26 -18.16 -14.43
CA GLY A 43 10.67 -18.49 -15.79
C GLY A 43 9.81 -17.72 -16.80
N LEU A 44 10.20 -17.79 -18.07
CA LEU A 44 9.47 -17.18 -19.17
C LEU A 44 8.69 -18.27 -19.92
N SER A 45 7.37 -18.15 -19.95
CA SER A 45 6.50 -19.00 -20.74
C SER A 45 5.95 -18.21 -21.92
N LEU A 46 6.38 -18.61 -23.11
CA LEU A 46 5.93 -18.08 -24.39
C LEU A 46 5.93 -19.20 -25.43
N PRO A 47 5.15 -19.08 -26.52
CA PRO A 47 5.24 -20.00 -27.64
C PRO A 47 6.62 -19.89 -28.32
N LEU A 48 7.30 -21.03 -28.46
CA LEU A 48 8.59 -21.16 -29.15
C LEU A 48 8.50 -22.21 -30.25
N ALA A 49 9.43 -22.14 -31.20
CA ALA A 49 9.56 -23.13 -32.26
C ALA A 49 9.86 -24.54 -31.75
N LYS A 50 9.36 -25.52 -32.50
CA LYS A 50 9.63 -26.96 -32.26
C LYS A 50 10.82 -27.49 -33.07
N SER A 51 11.21 -26.78 -34.14
CA SER A 51 12.36 -27.18 -34.96
C SER A 51 13.65 -26.67 -34.30
N PRO A 52 14.78 -27.42 -34.36
CA PRO A 52 16.03 -26.99 -33.74
C PRO A 52 16.56 -25.66 -34.28
N GLN A 53 16.42 -25.41 -35.58
CA GLN A 53 16.92 -24.19 -36.23
C GLN A 53 16.11 -22.96 -35.81
N ASP A 54 14.79 -23.09 -35.80
CA ASP A 54 13.88 -22.01 -35.44
C ASP A 54 13.92 -21.72 -33.94
N LEU A 55 14.08 -22.75 -33.09
CA LEU A 55 14.25 -22.56 -31.65
C LEU A 55 15.53 -21.77 -31.33
N LEU A 56 16.63 -22.02 -32.05
CA LEU A 56 17.85 -21.23 -31.90
C LEU A 56 17.66 -19.78 -32.34
N ALA A 57 16.84 -19.54 -33.37
CA ALA A 57 16.49 -18.19 -33.79
C ALA A 57 15.67 -17.46 -32.72
N ASP A 58 14.67 -18.12 -32.13
CA ASP A 58 13.87 -17.56 -31.04
C ASP A 58 14.74 -17.23 -29.81
N LEU A 59 15.64 -18.13 -29.42
CA LEU A 59 16.51 -17.90 -28.26
C LEU A 59 17.48 -16.74 -28.48
N ARG A 60 17.98 -16.55 -29.71
CA ARG A 60 18.80 -15.38 -30.07
C ARG A 60 18.01 -14.10 -30.02
N TYR A 61 16.78 -14.11 -30.54
CA TYR A 61 15.88 -12.96 -30.47
C TYR A 61 15.63 -12.56 -29.00
N LEU A 62 15.29 -13.53 -28.14
CA LEU A 62 15.09 -13.27 -26.71
C LEU A 62 16.35 -12.73 -26.03
N HIS A 63 17.52 -13.27 -26.36
CA HIS A 63 18.78 -12.77 -25.82
C HIS A 63 19.06 -11.33 -26.28
N ASP A 64 18.87 -11.02 -27.55
CA ASP A 64 19.10 -9.70 -28.12
C ASP A 64 18.15 -8.65 -27.53
N THR A 65 16.86 -8.98 -27.37
CA THR A 65 15.88 -8.13 -26.68
C THR A 65 16.31 -7.85 -25.24
N VAL A 66 16.75 -8.87 -24.48
CA VAL A 66 17.17 -8.68 -23.08
C VAL A 66 18.43 -7.81 -22.97
N GLU A 67 19.37 -7.93 -23.90
CA GLU A 67 20.62 -7.16 -23.87
C GLU A 67 20.44 -5.71 -24.34
N ASN A 68 19.55 -5.46 -25.29
CA ASN A 68 19.51 -4.19 -26.03
C ASN A 68 18.23 -3.37 -25.85
N GLU A 69 17.13 -3.96 -25.39
CA GLU A 69 15.86 -3.24 -25.22
C GLU A 69 15.63 -2.90 -23.74
N PRO A 70 15.44 -1.62 -23.38
CA PRO A 70 15.09 -1.27 -22.01
C PRO A 70 13.70 -1.79 -21.64
N PRO A 71 13.43 -2.06 -20.35
CA PRO A 71 12.09 -2.44 -19.91
C PRO A 71 11.05 -1.40 -20.35
N ALA A 72 9.84 -1.88 -20.66
CA ALA A 72 8.72 -1.00 -20.95
C ALA A 72 8.52 0.00 -19.81
N LYS A 73 8.17 1.24 -20.15
CA LYS A 73 7.96 2.32 -19.17
C LYS A 73 6.99 1.88 -18.06
N GLY A 74 7.43 1.96 -16.81
CA GLY A 74 6.71 1.48 -15.62
C GLY A 74 7.10 0.09 -15.12
N LEU A 75 7.82 -0.70 -15.92
CA LEU A 75 8.31 -2.03 -15.52
C LEU A 75 9.78 -2.02 -15.07
N GLU A 76 10.46 -0.87 -15.11
CA GLU A 76 11.91 -0.76 -14.82
C GLU A 76 12.24 -1.20 -13.39
N HIS A 77 11.30 -1.05 -12.47
CA HIS A 77 11.52 -1.42 -11.07
C HIS A 77 11.54 -2.93 -10.83
N PHE A 78 11.05 -3.76 -11.77
CA PHE A 78 11.04 -5.22 -11.63
C PHE A 78 12.42 -5.85 -11.84
N GLU A 79 13.33 -5.19 -12.56
CA GLU A 79 14.69 -5.70 -12.78
C GLU A 79 15.51 -5.80 -11.49
N HIS A 80 15.13 -5.02 -10.47
CA HIS A 80 15.99 -4.72 -9.34
C HIS A 80 15.45 -5.17 -7.97
N THR A 81 14.22 -5.68 -7.92
CA THR A 81 13.66 -6.38 -6.76
C THR A 81 13.65 -7.88 -7.05
N ARG A 82 14.51 -8.66 -6.39
CA ARG A 82 14.60 -10.10 -6.63
C ARG A 82 14.06 -10.88 -5.43
N PRO A 83 12.97 -11.66 -5.58
CA PRO A 83 12.55 -12.54 -4.52
C PRO A 83 13.64 -13.58 -4.26
N LEU A 84 13.98 -13.78 -2.98
CA LEU A 84 14.85 -14.90 -2.60
C LEU A 84 14.07 -16.20 -2.73
N ARG A 85 14.67 -17.16 -3.45
CA ARG A 85 14.08 -18.49 -3.63
C ARG A 85 14.03 -19.23 -2.29
N PRO A 86 13.00 -20.07 -2.05
CA PRO A 86 13.00 -20.96 -0.90
C PRO A 86 14.29 -21.80 -0.86
N GLY A 87 14.98 -21.78 0.28
CA GLY A 87 16.26 -22.49 0.45
C GLY A 87 17.51 -21.70 0.04
N ALA A 88 17.40 -20.43 -0.35
CA ALA A 88 18.57 -19.56 -0.47
C ALA A 88 19.37 -19.56 0.86
N PRO A 89 20.71 -19.69 0.82
CA PRO A 89 21.52 -19.93 2.01
C PRO A 89 21.39 -18.82 3.07
N GLU A 90 21.09 -17.61 2.64
CA GLU A 90 20.92 -16.42 3.50
C GLU A 90 19.61 -16.46 4.30
N ILE A 91 18.57 -17.18 3.85
CA ILE A 91 17.23 -17.12 4.46
C ILE A 91 17.26 -17.52 5.93
N ASN A 92 17.99 -18.57 6.31
CA ASN A 92 18.04 -19.02 7.69
C ASN A 92 18.66 -17.96 8.62
N GLN A 93 19.71 -17.28 8.15
CA GLN A 93 20.35 -16.20 8.88
C GLN A 93 19.42 -14.98 8.99
N LEU A 94 18.80 -14.58 7.88
CA LEU A 94 17.83 -13.48 7.81
C LEU A 94 16.60 -13.73 8.69
N GLN A 95 16.09 -14.96 8.74
CA GLN A 95 15.03 -15.37 9.65
C GLN A 95 15.46 -15.25 11.12
N GLY A 96 16.70 -15.63 11.44
CA GLY A 96 17.27 -15.42 12.77
C GLY A 96 17.28 -13.93 13.16
N LEU A 97 17.72 -13.06 12.25
CA LEU A 97 17.75 -11.60 12.45
C LEU A 97 16.33 -11.02 12.61
N LEU A 98 15.39 -11.42 11.75
CA LEU A 98 13.97 -11.06 11.88
C LEU A 98 13.41 -11.51 13.24
N SER A 99 13.67 -12.75 13.63
CA SER A 99 13.18 -13.31 14.90
C SER A 99 13.72 -12.54 16.11
N GLN A 100 14.96 -12.06 16.07
CA GLN A 100 15.51 -11.15 17.09
C GLN A 100 14.84 -9.77 17.09
N ALA A 101 14.50 -9.26 15.91
CA ALA A 101 13.85 -7.97 15.72
C ALA A 101 12.36 -7.96 16.11
N LEU A 102 11.70 -9.12 16.24
CA LEU A 102 10.28 -9.26 16.65
C LEU A 102 10.05 -8.95 18.13
N LYS A 103 10.26 -7.69 18.51
CA LYS A 103 10.04 -7.16 19.86
C LYS A 103 9.42 -5.76 19.78
N PRO A 104 8.61 -5.35 20.77
CA PRO A 104 8.03 -4.00 20.80
C PRO A 104 9.09 -2.90 20.61
N GLY A 105 8.77 -1.89 19.80
CA GLY A 105 9.64 -0.74 19.55
C GLY A 105 10.80 -0.99 18.57
N SER A 106 10.86 -2.16 17.89
CA SER A 106 11.86 -2.40 16.86
C SER A 106 11.69 -1.43 15.68
N PRO A 107 12.74 -0.66 15.30
CA PRO A 107 12.67 0.26 14.16
C PRO A 107 12.79 -0.47 12.81
N LEU A 108 13.12 -1.77 12.84
CA LEU A 108 13.32 -2.57 11.63
C LEU A 108 12.02 -3.20 11.13
N ILE A 109 10.91 -3.07 11.89
CA ILE A 109 9.64 -3.71 11.59
C ILE A 109 8.53 -2.66 11.54
N ALA A 110 7.68 -2.77 10.52
CA ALA A 110 6.42 -2.05 10.44
C ALA A 110 5.27 -3.01 10.14
N LEU A 111 4.07 -2.63 10.57
CA LEU A 111 2.83 -3.27 10.14
C LEU A 111 2.63 -2.97 8.64
N THR A 112 2.21 -3.98 7.89
CA THR A 112 1.79 -3.86 6.49
C THR A 112 0.47 -4.59 6.29
N TRP A 113 -0.26 -4.22 5.26
CA TRP A 113 -1.51 -4.88 4.90
C TRP A 113 -1.22 -6.01 3.92
N PRO A 114 -1.65 -7.26 4.21
CA PRO A 114 -1.43 -8.38 3.30
C PRO A 114 -2.13 -8.18 1.95
N ALA A 115 -1.52 -8.68 0.88
CA ALA A 115 -2.11 -8.83 -0.45
C ALA A 115 -3.56 -9.35 -0.39
N GLU A 116 -3.73 -10.32 0.48
CA GLU A 116 -4.93 -11.14 0.59
C GLU A 116 -6.05 -10.43 1.33
N TRP A 117 -5.71 -9.34 2.02
CA TRP A 117 -6.65 -8.36 2.52
C TRP A 117 -7.07 -7.41 1.41
N GLN A 118 -6.11 -6.94 0.61
CA GLN A 118 -6.33 -5.97 -0.48
C GLN A 118 -7.10 -6.57 -1.67
N GLU A 119 -6.88 -7.86 -1.98
CA GLU A 119 -7.58 -8.61 -3.04
C GLU A 119 -9.01 -8.98 -2.66
N GLY A 120 -9.30 -9.02 -1.36
CA GLY A 120 -10.65 -9.28 -0.89
C GLY A 120 -11.49 -8.02 -1.03
N ASP A 121 -12.62 -8.11 -1.73
CA ASP A 121 -13.72 -7.16 -1.55
C ASP A 121 -14.30 -7.45 -0.15
N HIS A 122 -13.58 -7.03 0.89
CA HIS A 122 -13.90 -7.20 2.31
C HIS A 122 -14.49 -5.91 2.88
N GLY A 123 -14.22 -4.76 2.26
CA GLY A 123 -14.52 -3.43 2.81
C GLY A 123 -13.51 -3.04 3.88
N GLU A 124 -13.84 -2.02 4.66
CA GLU A 124 -13.10 -1.68 5.89
C GLU A 124 -13.59 -2.51 7.07
N ALA A 125 -12.68 -2.88 7.97
CA ALA A 125 -13.03 -3.62 9.17
C ALA A 125 -13.28 -2.65 10.32
N ASP A 126 -14.35 -2.90 11.07
CA ASP A 126 -14.67 -2.13 12.28
C ASP A 126 -13.80 -2.57 13.47
N SER A 127 -13.31 -3.81 13.46
CA SER A 127 -12.37 -4.33 14.45
C SER A 127 -11.60 -5.55 13.93
N TYR A 128 -10.56 -5.97 14.66
CA TYR A 128 -9.67 -7.06 14.26
C TYR A 128 -9.63 -8.15 15.32
N LYS A 129 -9.95 -9.39 14.95
CA LYS A 129 -9.85 -10.54 15.83
C LYS A 129 -8.47 -11.19 15.71
N ILE A 130 -7.71 -11.17 16.81
CA ILE A 130 -6.35 -11.74 16.87
C ILE A 130 -6.36 -13.04 17.67
N ARG A 131 -5.82 -14.11 17.08
CA ARG A 131 -5.71 -15.45 17.68
C ARG A 131 -4.28 -15.94 17.66
N GLY A 132 -3.94 -16.90 18.54
CA GLY A 132 -2.62 -17.53 18.57
C GLY A 132 -1.52 -16.73 19.29
N ALA A 133 -1.84 -15.55 19.84
CA ALA A 133 -0.93 -14.69 20.61
C ALA A 133 -0.40 -15.35 21.91
N GLY A 134 -1.19 -16.22 22.55
CA GLY A 134 -0.82 -16.93 23.78
C GLY A 134 -1.79 -16.68 24.94
N ALA A 135 -1.84 -17.62 25.89
CA ALA A 135 -2.62 -17.60 27.13
C ALA A 135 -4.07 -17.05 27.03
N GLY A 136 -4.88 -17.61 26.13
CA GLY A 136 -6.35 -17.47 26.18
C GLY A 136 -6.95 -16.08 25.93
N ARG A 137 -6.13 -15.06 25.63
CA ARG A 137 -6.63 -13.73 25.25
C ARG A 137 -6.89 -13.69 23.75
N GLU A 138 -8.17 -13.70 23.40
CA GLU A 138 -8.62 -13.17 22.11
C GLU A 138 -8.63 -11.65 22.26
N GLU A 139 -7.74 -10.97 21.54
CA GLU A 139 -7.75 -9.51 21.46
C GLU A 139 -8.61 -9.09 20.27
N GLN A 140 -9.45 -8.08 20.49
CA GLN A 140 -10.31 -7.47 19.49
C GLN A 140 -10.12 -5.95 19.50
N PRO A 141 -8.96 -5.43 19.06
CA PRO A 141 -8.79 -3.99 18.90
C PRO A 141 -9.65 -3.46 17.75
N ASP A 142 -10.16 -2.24 17.93
CA ASP A 142 -10.85 -1.50 16.87
C ASP A 142 -9.87 -1.15 15.75
N GLU A 143 -8.63 -0.75 16.10
CA GLU A 143 -7.55 -0.47 15.14
C GLU A 143 -6.38 -1.46 15.29
N LEU A 144 -5.97 -2.08 14.17
CA LEU A 144 -4.81 -2.96 14.18
C LEU A 144 -3.50 -2.16 14.18
N GLU A 145 -2.83 -2.13 15.33
CA GLU A 145 -1.45 -1.65 15.44
C GLU A 145 -0.41 -2.78 15.51
N LEU A 146 0.85 -2.47 15.14
CA LEU A 146 1.98 -3.42 15.20
C LEU A 146 2.18 -4.02 16.61
N HIS A 147 1.91 -3.24 17.66
CA HIS A 147 2.16 -3.69 19.02
C HIS A 147 1.30 -4.92 19.38
N HIS A 148 0.09 -5.05 18.81
CA HIS A 148 -0.76 -6.23 19.00
C HIS A 148 -0.10 -7.52 18.50
N LEU A 149 0.77 -7.44 17.48
CA LEU A 149 1.52 -8.58 16.95
C LEU A 149 2.83 -8.82 17.72
N LEU A 150 3.49 -7.76 18.20
CA LEU A 150 4.82 -7.86 18.81
C LEU A 150 4.81 -8.06 20.33
N GLN A 151 3.84 -7.51 21.07
CA GLN A 151 3.75 -7.70 22.52
C GLN A 151 3.66 -9.18 22.92
N PRO A 152 2.87 -10.04 22.25
CA PRO A 152 2.79 -11.46 22.59
C PRO A 152 4.11 -12.22 22.36
N LEU A 153 5.00 -11.67 21.53
CA LEU A 153 6.30 -12.25 21.20
C LEU A 153 7.41 -11.81 22.17
N ALA A 154 7.21 -10.72 22.92
CA ALA A 154 8.22 -10.08 23.76
C ALA A 154 8.83 -11.03 24.80
N HIS A 155 8.00 -11.89 25.40
CA HIS A 155 8.40 -12.84 26.45
C HIS A 155 8.93 -14.17 25.92
N ARG A 156 8.95 -14.38 24.60
CA ARG A 156 9.44 -15.62 23.99
C ARG A 156 10.93 -15.54 23.72
N GLU A 157 11.58 -16.71 23.76
CA GLU A 157 12.97 -16.90 23.30
C GLU A 157 13.13 -16.37 21.88
N ALA A 158 14.20 -15.58 21.65
CA ALA A 158 14.40 -14.86 20.40
C ALA A 158 14.41 -15.77 19.16
N SER A 159 14.90 -17.01 19.28
CA SER A 159 14.92 -18.01 18.22
C SER A 159 13.53 -18.55 17.83
N THR A 160 12.52 -18.38 18.69
CA THR A 160 11.17 -18.95 18.50
C THR A 160 10.11 -17.92 18.09
N ARG A 161 10.46 -16.63 18.09
CA ARG A 161 9.51 -15.53 17.86
C ARG A 161 8.93 -15.53 16.46
N PHE A 162 9.73 -15.82 15.43
CA PHE A 162 9.23 -15.90 14.06
C PHE A 162 8.21 -17.03 13.87
N ASP A 163 8.52 -18.23 14.38
CA ASP A 163 7.56 -19.35 14.35
C ASP A 163 6.30 -19.05 15.16
N ALA A 164 6.43 -18.32 16.27
CA ALA A 164 5.28 -17.86 17.04
C ALA A 164 4.45 -16.83 16.28
N LEU A 165 5.06 -15.87 15.58
CA LEU A 165 4.37 -14.90 14.73
C LEU A 165 3.54 -15.60 13.65
N LYS A 166 4.09 -16.63 13.00
CA LYS A 166 3.37 -17.42 11.99
C LYS A 166 2.14 -18.15 12.56
N ARG A 167 2.08 -18.38 13.87
CA ARG A 167 0.91 -18.98 14.54
C ARG A 167 -0.14 -17.95 14.93
N ILE A 168 0.21 -16.65 14.96
CA ILE A 168 -0.75 -15.58 15.14
C ILE A 168 -1.58 -15.46 13.86
N THR A 169 -2.89 -15.32 14.00
CA THR A 169 -3.77 -15.02 12.86
C THR A 169 -4.64 -13.81 13.17
N VAL A 170 -4.89 -13.00 12.15
CA VAL A 170 -5.74 -11.80 12.22
C VAL A 170 -6.91 -11.97 11.26
N GLN A 171 -8.11 -11.58 11.71
CA GLN A 171 -9.33 -11.52 10.91
C GLN A 171 -10.02 -10.17 11.10
N GLY A 172 -10.49 -9.56 10.01
CA GLY A 172 -11.37 -8.41 10.07
C GLY A 172 -12.77 -8.80 10.51
N LEU A 173 -13.40 -7.98 11.35
CA LEU A 173 -14.79 -8.08 11.76
C LEU A 173 -15.57 -6.84 11.32
N ASN A 174 -16.87 -7.01 11.05
CA ASN A 174 -17.79 -5.89 10.91
C ASN A 174 -18.38 -5.45 12.27
N SER A 175 -19.25 -4.45 12.26
CA SER A 175 -19.94 -3.86 13.41
C SER A 175 -20.75 -4.87 14.23
N ASP A 176 -21.22 -5.94 13.59
CA ASP A 176 -21.97 -7.02 14.23
C ASP A 176 -21.05 -8.11 14.81
N GLY A 177 -19.73 -7.96 14.66
CA GLY A 177 -18.71 -8.92 15.10
C GLY A 177 -18.53 -10.14 14.19
N PHE A 178 -19.11 -10.12 12.98
CA PHE A 178 -18.94 -11.19 11.99
C PHE A 178 -17.65 -11.02 11.21
N SER A 179 -16.94 -12.13 10.97
CA SER A 179 -15.70 -12.10 10.18
C SER A 179 -15.97 -11.78 8.72
N ILE A 180 -15.35 -10.71 8.24
CA ILE A 180 -15.40 -10.28 6.83
C ILE A 180 -14.20 -10.77 6.03
N SER A 181 -13.13 -11.20 6.70
CA SER A 181 -11.92 -11.75 6.08
C SER A 181 -11.60 -13.17 6.54
N ARG A 182 -10.80 -13.87 5.74
CA ARG A 182 -10.11 -15.10 6.17
C ARG A 182 -9.09 -14.80 7.29
N ALA A 183 -8.72 -15.84 8.02
CA ALA A 183 -7.61 -15.77 8.98
C ALA A 183 -6.27 -15.67 8.25
N ILE A 184 -5.62 -14.52 8.35
CA ILE A 184 -4.32 -14.26 7.71
C ILE A 184 -3.21 -14.35 8.76
N HIS A 185 -2.13 -15.08 8.46
CA HIS A 185 -1.01 -15.30 9.37
C HIS A 185 -0.19 -14.03 9.63
N GLY A 186 0.28 -13.86 10.87
CA GLY A 186 0.95 -12.66 11.37
C GLY A 186 2.22 -12.26 10.59
N ASP A 187 2.92 -13.21 9.98
CA ASP A 187 4.10 -12.94 9.15
C ASP A 187 3.75 -12.17 7.87
N LYS A 188 2.49 -12.21 7.44
CA LYS A 188 2.02 -11.44 6.29
C LYS A 188 1.62 -10.01 6.62
N TRP A 189 1.41 -9.72 7.89
CA TRP A 189 1.04 -8.39 8.40
C TRP A 189 2.25 -7.53 8.75
N ILE A 190 3.47 -7.99 8.50
CA ILE A 190 4.68 -7.23 8.80
C ILE A 190 5.55 -7.05 7.56
N THR A 191 6.32 -5.97 7.59
CA THR A 191 7.51 -5.82 6.78
C THR A 191 8.71 -5.63 7.70
N PHE A 192 9.85 -6.21 7.32
CA PHE A 192 11.11 -6.07 8.02
C PHE A 192 12.21 -5.74 7.02
N GLN A 193 13.08 -4.79 7.33
CA GLN A 193 14.22 -4.46 6.47
C GLN A 193 15.52 -4.42 7.26
N ILE A 194 16.60 -4.89 6.66
CA ILE A 194 17.93 -4.88 7.26
C ILE A 194 19.02 -4.78 6.20
N ASP A 195 20.08 -4.04 6.51
CA ASP A 195 21.33 -4.11 5.75
C ASP A 195 22.19 -5.23 6.33
N HIS A 196 22.55 -6.21 5.50
CA HIS A 196 23.36 -7.35 5.88
C HIS A 196 24.31 -7.70 4.74
N GLU A 197 25.60 -7.87 5.04
CA GLU A 197 26.65 -8.21 4.05
C GLU A 197 26.68 -7.28 2.82
N GLY A 198 26.44 -5.98 3.03
CA GLY A 198 26.49 -4.96 1.98
C GLY A 198 25.27 -4.93 1.05
N LYS A 199 24.21 -5.67 1.39
CA LYS A 199 22.93 -5.70 0.67
C LYS A 199 21.78 -5.32 1.60
N ARG A 200 20.70 -4.80 1.02
CA ARG A 200 19.45 -4.61 1.75
C ARG A 200 18.52 -5.79 1.52
N TYR A 201 18.17 -6.46 2.60
CA TYR A 201 17.17 -7.51 2.59
C TYR A 201 15.87 -6.98 3.16
N VAL A 202 14.77 -7.35 2.52
CA VAL A 202 13.44 -7.00 2.99
C VAL A 202 12.58 -8.24 3.06
N PHE A 203 11.97 -8.47 4.22
CA PHE A 203 10.86 -9.38 4.37
C PHE A 203 9.57 -8.57 4.22
N HIS A 204 8.69 -8.96 3.31
CA HIS A 204 7.44 -8.26 3.07
C HIS A 204 6.37 -9.30 2.78
N GLN A 205 5.29 -9.27 3.57
CA GLN A 205 4.12 -10.14 3.40
C GLN A 205 4.45 -11.64 3.26
N GLY A 206 5.33 -12.16 4.12
CA GLY A 206 5.71 -13.58 4.09
C GLY A 206 6.85 -13.95 3.11
N ARG A 207 7.38 -13.00 2.34
CA ARG A 207 8.40 -13.26 1.30
C ARG A 207 9.67 -12.44 1.56
N TRP A 208 10.82 -13.00 1.18
CA TRP A 208 12.12 -12.34 1.26
C TRP A 208 12.54 -11.77 -0.09
N PHE A 209 13.18 -10.60 -0.06
CA PHE A 209 13.69 -9.88 -1.20
C PHE A 209 15.12 -9.42 -0.96
N ASP A 210 15.97 -9.55 -1.97
CA ASP A 210 17.25 -8.86 -2.09
C ASP A 210 17.03 -7.62 -2.97
N ILE A 211 17.37 -6.46 -2.43
CA ILE A 211 17.24 -5.17 -3.11
C ILE A 211 18.63 -4.59 -3.33
N GLY A 212 19.02 -4.49 -4.60
CA GLY A 212 20.33 -3.98 -4.99
C GLY A 212 20.54 -2.51 -4.65
N GLY A 213 21.73 -2.14 -4.20
CA GLY A 213 22.06 -0.78 -3.76
C GLY A 213 21.78 0.31 -4.81
N ALA A 214 22.17 0.08 -6.07
CA ALA A 214 21.93 1.03 -7.16
C ALA A 214 20.43 1.34 -7.37
N TYR A 215 19.56 0.36 -7.14
CA TYR A 215 18.12 0.57 -7.23
C TYR A 215 17.56 1.31 -6.03
N LEU A 216 18.08 1.06 -4.81
CA LEU A 216 17.71 1.86 -3.66
C LEU A 216 18.02 3.34 -3.88
N ASP A 217 19.18 3.65 -4.47
CA ASP A 217 19.57 5.02 -4.77
C ASP A 217 18.61 5.67 -5.79
N LEU A 218 18.26 4.93 -6.87
CA LEU A 218 17.28 5.40 -7.85
C LEU A 218 15.89 5.60 -7.22
N LEU A 219 15.44 4.64 -6.41
CA LEU A 219 14.16 4.68 -5.72
C LEU A 219 14.10 5.88 -4.78
N ARG A 220 15.16 6.11 -4.00
CA ARG A 220 15.28 7.25 -3.10
C ARG A 220 15.13 8.56 -3.85
N GLN A 221 15.88 8.75 -4.95
CA GLN A 221 15.79 9.97 -5.77
C GLN A 221 14.39 10.19 -6.36
N LYS A 222 13.71 9.11 -6.79
CA LYS A 222 12.33 9.19 -7.27
C LYS A 222 11.38 9.64 -6.14
N VAL A 223 11.51 9.02 -4.97
CA VAL A 223 10.70 9.35 -3.80
C VAL A 223 10.96 10.77 -3.32
N GLU A 224 12.21 11.24 -3.29
CA GLU A 224 12.55 12.63 -2.96
C GLU A 224 11.83 13.62 -3.87
N LYS A 225 11.82 13.37 -5.18
CA LYS A 225 11.12 14.22 -6.15
C LYS A 225 9.61 14.23 -5.96
N ILE A 226 9.02 13.08 -5.61
CA ILE A 226 7.59 12.97 -5.29
C ILE A 226 7.30 13.77 -4.02
N LEU A 227 8.09 13.54 -2.97
CA LEU A 227 7.89 14.18 -1.68
C LEU A 227 8.09 15.70 -1.75
N ALA A 228 8.98 16.20 -2.61
CA ALA A 228 9.20 17.62 -2.81
C ALA A 228 8.02 18.39 -3.41
N LYS A 229 7.01 17.72 -3.99
CA LYS A 229 5.79 18.37 -4.50
C LYS A 229 4.88 18.74 -3.34
N ARG A 230 5.09 19.90 -2.72
CA ARG A 230 4.33 20.32 -1.54
C ARG A 230 2.98 20.92 -1.90
N SER A 231 1.96 20.57 -1.14
CA SER A 231 0.66 21.22 -1.20
C SER A 231 0.67 22.55 -0.45
N ASN A 232 -0.15 23.50 -0.92
CA ASN A 232 -0.35 24.81 -0.27
C ASN A 232 -1.65 24.85 0.57
N LEU A 233 -2.32 23.71 0.73
CA LEU A 233 -3.50 23.62 1.58
C LEU A 233 -3.15 24.00 3.02
N LEU A 234 -4.00 24.81 3.63
CA LEU A 234 -3.88 25.20 5.03
C LEU A 234 -4.81 24.32 5.85
N VAL A 235 -4.23 23.57 6.78
CA VAL A 235 -4.94 22.69 7.72
C VAL A 235 -4.49 23.00 9.14
N SER A 236 -5.30 22.64 10.12
CA SER A 236 -4.95 22.77 11.52
C SER A 236 -3.76 21.89 11.90
N ASP A 237 -2.96 22.31 12.88
CA ASP A 237 -1.92 21.45 13.46
C ASP A 237 -2.54 20.21 14.11
N TRP A 238 -1.83 19.08 14.10
CA TRP A 238 -2.26 17.83 14.72
C TRP A 238 -2.21 17.92 16.24
N PRO A 239 -3.35 17.83 16.95
CA PRO A 239 -3.41 18.07 18.39
C PRO A 239 -3.19 16.81 19.22
N GLN A 240 -3.13 16.98 20.54
CA GLN A 240 -3.29 15.92 21.52
C GLN A 240 -4.77 15.71 21.87
N GLU A 241 -5.10 14.59 22.49
CA GLU A 241 -6.44 14.31 23.03
C GLU A 241 -6.33 13.56 24.36
N VAL A 242 -7.37 13.64 25.17
CA VAL A 242 -7.52 12.79 26.36
C VAL A 242 -8.01 11.41 25.91
N LYS A 243 -7.19 10.38 26.11
CA LYS A 243 -7.55 8.99 25.78
C LYS A 243 -8.57 8.45 26.79
N PRO A 244 -9.32 7.38 26.45
CA PRO A 244 -10.34 6.80 27.35
C PRO A 244 -9.81 6.41 28.75
N LYS A 245 -8.51 6.15 28.89
CA LYS A 245 -7.83 5.81 30.15
C LYS A 245 -7.38 7.04 30.95
N GLY A 246 -7.76 8.25 30.53
CA GLY A 246 -7.44 9.54 31.18
C GLY A 246 -6.03 10.06 30.91
N ASN A 247 -5.18 9.32 30.19
CA ASN A 247 -3.88 9.81 29.77
C ASN A 247 -4.00 10.69 28.52
N ILE A 248 -3.12 11.69 28.39
CA ILE A 248 -3.03 12.50 27.18
C ILE A 248 -2.17 11.74 26.16
N GLY A 249 -2.62 11.73 24.91
CA GLY A 249 -1.91 11.15 23.78
C GLY A 249 -2.19 11.94 22.51
N VAL A 250 -1.60 11.53 21.39
CA VAL A 250 -1.89 12.18 20.11
C VAL A 250 -3.33 11.92 19.69
N ALA A 251 -4.00 12.92 19.11
CA ALA A 251 -5.34 12.76 18.58
C ALA A 251 -5.41 11.66 17.49
N THR A 252 -6.52 10.91 17.46
CA THR A 252 -6.74 9.93 16.38
C THR A 252 -6.93 10.61 15.03
N GLU A 253 -6.71 9.88 13.93
CA GLU A 253 -6.90 10.39 12.56
C GLU A 253 -8.33 10.90 12.36
N GLY A 254 -9.35 10.14 12.80
CA GLY A 254 -10.75 10.59 12.76
C GLY A 254 -11.03 11.85 13.58
N ARG A 255 -10.44 12.01 14.78
CA ARG A 255 -10.60 13.25 15.57
C ARG A 255 -9.89 14.44 14.95
N TYR A 256 -8.73 14.21 14.32
CA TYR A 256 -8.04 15.23 13.55
C TYR A 256 -8.84 15.67 12.31
N ASN A 257 -9.41 14.72 11.55
CA ASN A 257 -10.24 15.02 10.39
C ASN A 257 -11.48 15.86 10.75
N LEU A 258 -12.08 15.60 11.92
CA LEU A 258 -13.17 16.42 12.47
C LEU A 258 -12.72 17.85 12.79
N LEU A 259 -11.54 18.03 13.39
CA LEU A 259 -10.98 19.35 13.67
C LEU A 259 -10.75 20.15 12.39
N VAL A 260 -10.18 19.55 11.34
CA VAL A 260 -9.91 20.25 10.08
C VAL A 260 -11.20 20.80 9.45
N GLN A 261 -12.28 20.00 9.40
CA GLN A 261 -13.58 20.47 8.92
C GLN A 261 -14.20 21.53 9.86
N HIS A 262 -14.01 21.41 11.17
CA HIS A 262 -14.52 22.38 12.14
C HIS A 262 -13.87 23.76 11.96
N ASP A 263 -12.55 23.79 11.78
CA ASP A 263 -11.79 25.03 11.64
C ASP A 263 -11.97 25.67 10.25
N ASP A 264 -12.16 24.87 9.21
CA ASP A 264 -12.50 25.34 7.86
C ASP A 264 -13.60 24.45 7.21
N PRO A 265 -14.86 24.93 7.15
CA PRO A 265 -15.99 24.15 6.64
C PRO A 265 -15.95 23.91 5.12
N ARG A 266 -14.93 24.42 4.41
CA ARG A 266 -14.68 24.06 3.00
C ARG A 266 -14.11 22.67 2.86
N PHE A 267 -13.41 22.17 3.88
CA PHE A 267 -13.04 20.76 3.95
C PHE A 267 -14.26 19.93 4.34
N LEU A 268 -14.47 18.81 3.65
CA LEU A 268 -15.54 17.87 3.97
C LEU A 268 -14.94 16.55 4.39
N ARG A 269 -15.22 16.11 5.61
CA ARG A 269 -14.82 14.80 6.14
C ARG A 269 -15.61 13.70 5.46
N LEU A 270 -14.88 12.82 4.80
CA LEU A 270 -15.36 11.61 4.15
C LEU A 270 -14.72 10.34 4.74
N ASP A 271 -13.80 10.49 5.71
CA ASP A 271 -13.29 9.41 6.56
C ASP A 271 -14.42 8.52 7.10
N THR A 272 -14.28 7.20 6.94
CA THR A 272 -15.24 6.12 7.21
C THR A 272 -16.52 6.14 6.35
N LYS A 273 -16.60 7.00 5.31
CA LYS A 273 -17.78 7.11 4.42
C LYS A 273 -17.56 6.31 3.15
N LEU A 274 -17.88 5.02 3.24
CA LEU A 274 -17.69 4.08 2.15
C LEU A 274 -18.58 4.37 0.93
N LEU A 275 -18.00 4.27 -0.26
CA LEU A 275 -18.70 4.20 -1.53
C LEU A 275 -18.90 2.76 -1.96
N TYR A 276 -20.15 2.39 -2.22
CA TYR A 276 -20.51 1.07 -2.74
C TYR A 276 -20.80 1.17 -4.24
N THR A 277 -20.05 0.41 -5.04
CA THR A 277 -20.18 0.37 -6.50
C THR A 277 -20.39 -1.07 -6.98
N MET A 278 -20.68 -1.25 -8.26
CA MET A 278 -20.79 -2.58 -8.88
C MET A 278 -19.48 -3.37 -8.76
N GLN A 279 -18.32 -2.71 -8.84
CA GLN A 279 -17.01 -3.35 -8.68
C GLN A 279 -16.52 -3.40 -7.21
N HIS A 280 -17.04 -2.55 -6.33
CA HIS A 280 -16.69 -2.49 -4.90
C HIS A 280 -17.94 -2.74 -4.04
N THR A 281 -18.38 -3.99 -3.96
CA THR A 281 -19.65 -4.33 -3.32
C THR A 281 -19.60 -4.28 -1.79
N LYS A 282 -18.40 -4.32 -1.20
CA LYS A 282 -18.19 -4.05 0.24
C LYS A 282 -17.83 -2.61 0.55
N GLY A 283 -17.73 -1.80 -0.49
CA GLY A 283 -17.41 -0.40 -0.41
C GLY A 283 -15.93 -0.12 -0.15
N PHE A 284 -15.54 1.10 -0.45
CA PHE A 284 -14.19 1.61 -0.22
C PHE A 284 -14.26 3.08 0.17
N GLU A 285 -13.28 3.55 0.95
CA GLU A 285 -13.16 4.97 1.28
C GLU A 285 -12.49 5.73 0.12
N VAL A 286 -13.11 6.82 -0.35
CA VAL A 286 -12.51 7.64 -1.41
C VAL A 286 -11.36 8.48 -0.90
N CYS A 287 -11.53 9.13 0.24
CA CYS A 287 -10.52 9.96 0.89
C CYS A 287 -10.99 10.31 2.31
N ASP A 288 -10.04 10.67 3.18
CA ASP A 288 -10.34 11.16 4.52
C ASP A 288 -11.06 12.52 4.50
N LEU A 289 -10.55 13.42 3.66
CA LEU A 289 -11.03 14.79 3.51
C LEU A 289 -11.14 15.15 2.03
N LEU A 290 -12.25 15.77 1.64
CA LEU A 290 -12.41 16.43 0.35
C LEU A 290 -12.05 17.91 0.51
N GLY A 291 -10.94 18.32 -0.10
CA GLY A 291 -10.40 19.68 -0.02
C GLY A 291 -11.31 20.74 -0.66
N PRO A 292 -11.05 22.04 -0.48
CA PRO A 292 -11.89 23.13 -0.98
C PRO A 292 -12.13 23.08 -2.49
N ASP A 293 -11.15 22.62 -3.28
CA ASP A 293 -11.23 22.52 -4.74
C ASP A 293 -11.48 21.08 -5.22
N ASN A 294 -12.01 20.23 -4.33
CA ASN A 294 -12.26 18.80 -4.52
C ASN A 294 -10.99 17.94 -4.61
N GLU A 295 -9.89 18.36 -3.99
CA GLU A 295 -8.74 17.51 -3.79
C GLU A 295 -9.11 16.27 -2.96
N LEU A 296 -8.65 15.09 -3.38
CA LEU A 296 -8.76 13.88 -2.57
C LEU A 296 -7.61 13.86 -1.58
N ILE A 297 -7.89 14.14 -0.31
CA ILE A 297 -6.86 14.25 0.73
C ILE A 297 -6.90 12.97 1.57
N HIS A 298 -5.77 12.27 1.61
CA HIS A 298 -5.57 11.09 2.44
C HIS A 298 -4.64 11.42 3.60
N VAL A 299 -5.13 11.28 4.81
CA VAL A 299 -4.47 11.69 6.04
C VAL A 299 -3.87 10.46 6.71
N LYS A 300 -2.57 10.52 7.03
CA LYS A 300 -1.93 9.48 7.82
C LYS A 300 -0.97 10.05 8.83
N ARG A 301 -1.07 9.58 10.06
CA ARG A 301 -0.01 9.81 11.04
C ARG A 301 1.12 8.80 10.86
N MET A 302 2.29 9.29 10.47
CA MET A 302 3.49 8.47 10.26
C MET A 302 4.09 8.02 11.60
N GLY A 303 3.67 6.85 12.07
CA GLY A 303 4.28 6.16 13.21
C GLY A 303 5.53 5.37 12.83
N GLY A 304 6.37 5.02 13.81
CA GLY A 304 7.55 4.16 13.57
C GLY A 304 7.25 2.70 13.27
N SER A 305 5.97 2.35 13.23
CA SER A 305 5.48 0.98 13.30
C SER A 305 4.40 0.69 12.26
N VAL A 306 4.10 1.60 11.34
CA VAL A 306 3.07 1.43 10.32
C VAL A 306 3.63 1.78 8.94
N SER A 307 3.47 0.88 7.97
CA SER A 307 3.79 1.13 6.56
C SER A 307 2.75 2.08 5.96
N ALA A 308 3.21 3.09 5.22
CA ALA A 308 2.33 3.99 4.49
C ALA A 308 1.79 3.39 3.17
N SER A 309 2.18 2.16 2.81
CA SER A 309 1.74 1.53 1.55
C SER A 309 0.22 1.50 1.38
N HIS A 310 -0.53 1.27 2.47
CA HIS A 310 -1.98 1.19 2.41
C HIS A 310 -2.64 2.51 2.01
N LEU A 311 -2.15 3.63 2.56
CA LEU A 311 -2.59 4.97 2.19
C LEU A 311 -2.41 5.23 0.69
N PHE A 312 -1.26 4.80 0.14
CA PHE A 312 -0.93 5.00 -1.27
C PHE A 312 -1.82 4.15 -2.19
N ASN A 313 -2.13 2.92 -1.76
CA ASN A 313 -3.05 2.05 -2.48
C ASN A 313 -4.49 2.55 -2.40
N GLN A 314 -4.94 3.04 -1.24
CA GLN A 314 -6.26 3.67 -1.09
C GLN A 314 -6.40 4.85 -2.07
N ALA A 315 -5.44 5.79 -2.06
CA ALA A 315 -5.45 6.92 -2.98
C ALA A 315 -5.51 6.50 -4.45
N LEU A 316 -4.77 5.45 -4.82
CA LEU A 316 -4.79 4.93 -6.18
C LEU A 316 -6.14 4.29 -6.54
N VAL A 317 -6.67 3.43 -5.68
CA VAL A 317 -7.97 2.77 -5.88
C VAL A 317 -9.08 3.82 -6.04
N SER A 318 -9.08 4.86 -5.21
CA SER A 318 -10.06 5.95 -5.28
C SER A 318 -10.05 6.65 -6.62
N VAL A 319 -8.86 7.03 -7.11
CA VAL A 319 -8.72 7.68 -8.41
C VAL A 319 -9.10 6.73 -9.54
N GLU A 320 -8.66 5.47 -9.50
CA GLU A 320 -9.01 4.51 -10.55
C GLU A 320 -10.51 4.24 -10.63
N ALA A 321 -11.20 4.13 -9.48
CA ALA A 321 -12.65 3.99 -9.42
C ALA A 321 -13.33 5.22 -10.03
N LEU A 322 -13.01 6.43 -9.56
CA LEU A 322 -13.60 7.68 -10.07
C LEU A 322 -13.32 7.92 -11.57
N ARG A 323 -12.16 7.47 -12.07
CA ARG A 323 -11.77 7.64 -13.49
C ARG A 323 -12.38 6.60 -14.42
N ARG A 324 -12.65 5.38 -13.95
CA ARG A 324 -12.96 4.23 -14.83
C ARG A 324 -14.31 3.57 -14.58
N GLN A 325 -14.93 3.77 -13.43
CA GLN A 325 -16.18 3.13 -13.06
C GLN A 325 -17.34 4.13 -13.22
N PRO A 326 -18.30 3.86 -14.12
CA PRO A 326 -19.36 4.82 -14.43
C PRO A 326 -20.27 5.20 -13.27
N ASP A 327 -20.45 4.33 -12.27
CA ASP A 327 -21.33 4.54 -11.12
C ASP A 327 -20.65 5.25 -9.93
N THR A 328 -19.31 5.30 -9.89
CA THR A 328 -18.58 5.86 -8.75
C THR A 328 -18.84 7.36 -8.58
N VAL A 329 -18.91 8.14 -9.67
CA VAL A 329 -19.14 9.59 -9.58
C VAL A 329 -20.51 9.90 -8.98
N SER A 330 -21.57 9.22 -9.44
CA SER A 330 -22.92 9.40 -8.89
C SER A 330 -22.98 8.98 -7.41
N LYS A 331 -22.25 7.93 -7.02
CA LYS A 331 -22.18 7.51 -5.61
C LYS A 331 -21.40 8.53 -4.77
N MET A 332 -20.32 9.10 -5.30
CA MET A 332 -19.58 10.18 -4.67
C MET A 332 -20.47 11.42 -4.47
N GLN A 333 -21.26 11.82 -5.47
CA GLN A 333 -22.23 12.91 -5.37
C GLN A 333 -23.24 12.68 -4.24
N GLU A 334 -23.82 11.47 -4.15
CA GLU A 334 -24.76 11.10 -3.09
C GLU A 334 -24.11 11.28 -1.70
N VAL A 335 -22.87 10.80 -1.52
CA VAL A 335 -22.14 10.93 -0.26
C VAL A 335 -21.79 12.39 0.04
N VAL A 336 -21.22 13.14 -0.91
CA VAL A 336 -20.86 14.55 -0.72
C VAL A 336 -22.08 15.38 -0.34
N ARG A 337 -23.20 15.20 -1.03
CA ARG A 337 -24.45 15.91 -0.74
C ARG A 337 -25.00 15.54 0.64
N ARG A 338 -24.94 14.27 1.03
CA ARG A 338 -25.39 13.80 2.34
C ARG A 338 -24.54 14.37 3.46
N GLU A 339 -23.22 14.22 3.40
CA GLU A 339 -22.30 14.64 4.46
C GLU A 339 -22.17 16.17 4.56
N SER A 340 -22.40 16.90 3.46
CA SER A 340 -22.43 18.37 3.47
C SER A 340 -23.80 18.99 3.79
N GLU A 341 -24.82 18.17 4.11
CA GLU A 341 -26.21 18.60 4.30
C GLU A 341 -26.77 19.38 3.10
N GLY A 342 -26.33 19.03 1.89
CA GLY A 342 -26.71 19.69 0.64
C GLY A 342 -26.02 21.02 0.35
N LYS A 343 -25.03 21.44 1.17
CA LYS A 343 -24.28 22.69 0.95
C LYS A 343 -23.24 22.57 -0.15
N ARG A 344 -22.81 21.35 -0.48
CA ARG A 344 -21.80 21.06 -1.48
C ARG A 344 -22.30 20.01 -2.47
N ASP A 345 -21.93 20.19 -3.72
CA ASP A 345 -22.15 19.23 -4.80
C ASP A 345 -20.89 19.13 -5.67
N ILE A 346 -20.74 18.01 -6.36
CA ILE A 346 -19.67 17.80 -7.36
C ILE A 346 -20.32 17.59 -8.74
N PRO A 347 -19.67 18.02 -9.83
CA PRO A 347 -20.28 17.94 -11.16
C PRO A 347 -20.47 16.49 -11.62
N ASP A 348 -21.44 16.26 -12.52
CA ASP A 348 -21.76 14.92 -13.06
C ASP A 348 -20.59 14.28 -13.81
N ASP A 349 -19.70 15.11 -14.36
CA ASP A 349 -18.48 14.72 -15.04
C ASP A 349 -17.24 14.90 -14.14
N PHE A 350 -17.41 14.86 -12.81
CA PHE A 350 -16.31 14.99 -11.87
C PHE A 350 -15.19 14.00 -12.19
N GLN A 351 -13.98 14.54 -12.27
CA GLN A 351 -12.75 13.80 -12.47
C GLN A 351 -11.73 14.34 -11.47
N PRO A 352 -11.15 13.48 -10.60
CA PRO A 352 -10.15 13.94 -9.65
C PRO A 352 -8.93 14.43 -10.42
N THR A 353 -8.54 15.68 -10.19
CA THR A 353 -7.35 16.30 -10.78
C THR A 353 -6.17 16.31 -9.83
N LYS A 354 -6.43 16.18 -8.52
CA LYS A 354 -5.41 16.26 -7.48
C LYS A 354 -5.67 15.30 -6.32
N VAL A 355 -4.61 14.64 -5.89
CA VAL A 355 -4.51 13.85 -4.67
C VAL A 355 -3.49 14.50 -3.75
N VAL A 356 -3.82 14.63 -2.47
CA VAL A 356 -2.90 15.12 -1.45
C VAL A 356 -2.68 14.04 -0.40
N LEU A 357 -1.42 13.64 -0.20
CA LEU A 357 -1.05 12.77 0.91
C LEU A 357 -0.61 13.65 2.08
N ALA A 358 -1.40 13.67 3.15
CA ALA A 358 -1.17 14.51 4.32
C ALA A 358 -0.55 13.68 5.46
N PHE A 359 0.71 13.97 5.80
CA PHE A 359 1.48 13.22 6.79
C PHE A 359 1.65 14.00 8.09
N GLY A 360 1.23 13.41 9.22
CA GLY A 360 1.53 13.91 10.56
C GLY A 360 2.64 13.14 11.26
N GLY A 361 3.25 13.73 12.29
CA GLY A 361 4.12 13.06 13.26
C GLY A 361 5.58 12.81 12.85
N ARG A 362 5.90 12.80 11.56
CA ARG A 362 7.29 12.78 11.06
C ARG A 362 7.41 13.58 9.75
N PRO A 363 8.60 14.13 9.47
CA PRO A 363 8.89 14.69 8.16
C PRO A 363 8.65 13.67 7.05
N ALA A 364 8.07 14.11 5.94
CA ALA A 364 7.85 13.29 4.77
C ALA A 364 9.16 13.23 3.95
N THR A 365 10.10 12.42 4.43
CA THR A 365 11.37 12.13 3.76
C THR A 365 11.46 10.66 3.37
N PRO A 366 12.31 10.28 2.39
CA PRO A 366 12.48 8.88 2.00
C PRO A 366 12.90 7.99 3.17
N GLU A 367 13.73 8.49 4.09
CA GLU A 367 14.24 7.74 5.25
C GLU A 367 13.15 7.39 6.26
N ALA A 368 12.08 8.19 6.29
CA ALA A 368 10.92 7.92 7.13
C ALA A 368 10.06 6.76 6.59
N LEU A 369 10.25 6.36 5.32
CA LEU A 369 9.50 5.31 4.64
C LEU A 369 10.29 4.01 4.56
N PHE A 370 9.62 2.90 4.86
CA PHE A 370 10.15 1.57 4.59
C PHE A 370 10.30 1.36 3.08
N THR A 371 11.22 0.47 2.68
CA THR A 371 11.59 0.28 1.28
C THR A 371 10.40 -0.10 0.41
N PHE A 372 9.50 -0.95 0.88
CA PHE A 372 8.28 -1.28 0.13
C PHE A 372 7.27 -0.12 0.09
N SER A 373 7.16 0.68 1.15
CA SER A 373 6.34 1.91 1.09
C SER A 373 6.87 2.89 0.04
N GLN A 374 8.20 3.00 -0.10
CA GLN A 374 8.82 3.80 -1.16
C GLN A 374 8.48 3.28 -2.56
N VAL A 375 8.54 1.96 -2.76
CA VAL A 375 8.15 1.32 -4.04
C VAL A 375 6.68 1.61 -4.34
N THR A 376 5.80 1.45 -3.36
CA THR A 376 4.36 1.67 -3.51
C THR A 376 4.03 3.14 -3.79
N LEU A 377 4.72 4.09 -3.12
CA LEU A 377 4.60 5.52 -3.42
C LEU A 377 5.02 5.85 -4.85
N ALA A 378 6.15 5.31 -5.31
CA ALA A 378 6.64 5.54 -6.67
C ALA A 378 5.65 5.04 -7.73
N ARG A 379 5.03 3.88 -7.50
CA ARG A 379 3.98 3.34 -8.38
C ARG A 379 2.71 4.17 -8.34
N CYS A 380 2.24 4.53 -7.14
CA CYS A 380 1.08 5.40 -6.96
C CYS A 380 1.26 6.70 -7.75
N ALA A 381 2.38 7.40 -7.54
CA ALA A 381 2.71 8.63 -8.25
C ALA A 381 2.75 8.47 -9.78
N GLN A 382 3.36 7.38 -10.27
CA GLN A 382 3.38 7.09 -11.70
C GLN A 382 1.97 6.89 -12.25
N ARG A 383 1.16 6.09 -11.56
CA ARG A 383 -0.17 5.70 -12.03
C ARG A 383 -1.16 6.87 -11.98
N LEU A 384 -1.07 7.71 -10.95
CA LEU A 384 -1.80 8.97 -10.90
C LEU A 384 -1.41 9.89 -12.05
N ALA A 385 -0.12 10.02 -12.38
CA ALA A 385 0.33 10.81 -13.52
C ALA A 385 -0.18 10.28 -14.87
N GLU A 386 -0.30 8.96 -15.05
CA GLU A 386 -0.91 8.34 -16.24
C GLU A 386 -2.40 8.65 -16.36
N LEU A 387 -3.07 8.94 -15.24
CA LEU A 387 -4.48 9.35 -15.17
C LEU A 387 -4.64 10.88 -15.15
N GLU A 388 -3.57 11.62 -15.43
CA GLU A 388 -3.55 13.09 -15.41
C GLU A 388 -3.99 13.67 -14.05
N VAL A 389 -3.61 12.99 -12.96
CA VAL A 389 -3.87 13.40 -11.58
C VAL A 389 -2.57 13.82 -10.93
N GLU A 390 -2.54 15.04 -10.39
CA GLU A 390 -1.40 15.55 -9.65
C GLU A 390 -1.33 14.94 -8.24
N LEU A 391 -0.13 14.57 -7.81
CA LEU A 391 0.14 14.11 -6.45
C LEU A 391 0.97 15.17 -5.71
N GLU A 392 0.42 15.69 -4.62
CA GLU A 392 1.07 16.61 -3.71
C GLU A 392 1.19 16.02 -2.30
N ILE A 393 2.16 16.51 -1.53
CA ILE A 393 2.39 16.14 -0.14
C ILE A 393 2.11 17.32 0.78
N LEU A 394 1.32 17.07 1.82
CA LEU A 394 1.09 18.02 2.91
C LEU A 394 1.76 17.48 4.19
N GLU A 395 2.66 18.25 4.78
CA GLU A 395 3.21 17.91 6.11
C GLU A 395 2.40 18.63 7.17
N ILE A 396 1.84 17.86 8.11
CA ILE A 396 1.03 18.37 9.22
C ILE A 396 1.94 18.51 10.45
N THR A 397 2.04 19.73 10.96
CA THR A 397 2.77 20.05 12.18
C THR A 397 2.03 19.56 13.41
N ASP A 398 2.77 19.09 14.42
CA ASP A 398 2.19 18.70 15.71
C ASP A 398 2.03 19.91 16.63
N THR A 399 0.95 19.94 17.42
CA THR A 399 0.73 20.94 18.46
C THR A 399 0.51 20.28 19.82
N PRO A 400 1.01 20.87 20.93
CA PRO A 400 0.77 20.35 22.28
C PRO A 400 -0.65 20.61 22.78
N LYS A 401 -1.46 21.40 22.05
CA LYS A 401 -2.83 21.73 22.43
C LYS A 401 -3.71 20.48 22.50
N ILE A 402 -4.65 20.48 23.43
CA ILE A 402 -5.55 19.37 23.68
C ILE A 402 -6.89 19.63 22.97
N LEU A 403 -7.25 18.75 22.05
CA LEU A 403 -8.54 18.70 21.40
C LEU A 403 -9.61 18.24 22.38
N LYS A 404 -10.59 19.11 22.61
CA LYS A 404 -11.77 18.85 23.42
C LYS A 404 -12.88 18.20 22.60
N ASP A 405 -13.91 17.73 23.30
CA ASP A 405 -15.04 17.05 22.66
C ASP A 405 -15.93 18.02 21.85
N ASP A 406 -15.86 19.32 22.14
CA ASP A 406 -16.48 20.38 21.32
C ASP A 406 -15.59 20.84 20.15
N LEU A 407 -14.50 20.10 19.88
CA LEU A 407 -13.48 20.39 18.86
C LEU A 407 -12.65 21.66 19.10
N SER A 408 -12.79 22.31 20.25
CA SER A 408 -11.89 23.41 20.63
C SER A 408 -10.50 22.89 21.04
N LEU A 409 -9.48 23.74 20.87
CA LEU A 409 -8.09 23.47 21.26
C LEU A 409 -7.74 24.27 22.53
N GLU A 410 -7.35 23.57 23.60
CA GLU A 410 -6.82 24.16 24.85
C GLU A 410 -5.30 24.11 24.93
#